data_AF-A0A554IPR3-F1
#
_entry.id   AF-A0A554IPR3-F1
#
_cell.length_a   1.000
_cell.length_b   1.000
_cell.length_c   1.000
_cell.angle_alpha   90.00
_cell.angle_beta   90.00
_cell.angle_gamma   90.00
#
_symmetry.space_group_name_H-M   'P 1'
#
loop_
_entity.id
_entity.type
_entity.pdbx_description
1 polymer ?
#
loop_
_entity_poly.entity_id
_entity_poly.type
_entity_poly.pdbx_seq_one_letter_code
_entity_poly.pdbx_strand_id
1 'polypeptide(L)'
;MRFDPTKATVATLSAILAILVLQTIRGPVNHGTQGDIAQEGDPCIGEPIVVDYAYDNRMLEPHACKIQCSDNKPRYIQYTNGLATQCETPPGCNDWGEDRRVTCVVAGEVSVAESSK
;
A
#
# COMPACT_ATOMS: atom_id res chain seq x y z
N MET A 1 28.50 38.49 18.15
CA MET A 1 27.74 38.34 16.89
C MET A 1 26.37 38.97 17.08
N ARG A 2 25.96 39.91 16.22
CA ARG A 2 24.61 40.49 16.27
C ARG A 2 23.64 39.55 15.54
N PHE A 3 22.56 39.17 16.21
CA PHE A 3 21.49 38.39 15.59
C PHE A 3 20.75 39.28 14.59
N ASP A 4 20.78 38.89 13.32
CA ASP A 4 20.04 39.56 12.26
C ASP A 4 18.79 38.73 11.97
N PRO A 5 17.59 39.20 12.39
CA PRO A 5 16.37 38.42 12.26
C PRO A 5 16.03 38.13 10.80
N THR A 6 16.38 39.03 9.87
CA THR A 6 16.10 38.81 8.44
C THR A 6 16.94 37.66 7.87
N LYS A 7 18.22 37.59 8.24
CA LYS A 7 19.10 36.48 7.84
C LYS A 7 18.67 35.16 8.48
N ALA A 8 18.22 35.20 9.73
CA ALA A 8 17.68 34.03 10.41
C ALA A 8 16.41 33.50 9.70
N THR A 9 15.45 34.38 9.38
CA THR A 9 14.22 33.99 8.69
C THR A 9 14.49 33.41 7.30
N VAL A 10 15.38 34.05 6.52
CA VAL A 10 15.76 33.55 5.19
C VAL A 10 16.41 32.18 5.28
N ALA A 11 17.32 31.96 6.25
CA ALA A 11 17.96 30.67 6.47
C ALA A 11 16.94 29.57 6.84
N THR A 12 15.99 29.87 7.72
CA THR A 12 14.95 28.92 8.14
C THR A 12 14.04 28.54 6.97
N LEU A 13 13.54 29.52 6.21
CA LEU A 13 12.70 29.26 5.04
C LEU A 13 13.43 28.46 3.97
N SER A 14 14.72 28.75 3.74
CA SER A 14 15.55 28.01 2.78
C SER A 14 15.74 26.55 3.20
N ALA A 15 15.94 26.30 4.50
CA ALA A 15 16.05 24.94 5.02
C ALA A 15 14.74 24.15 4.89
N ILE A 16 13.59 24.77 5.19
CA ILE A 16 12.27 24.14 5.03
C ILE A 16 12.03 23.79 3.55
N LEU A 17 12.29 24.74 2.64
CA LEU A 17 12.13 24.51 1.21
C LEU A 17 13.01 23.35 0.72
N ALA A 18 14.28 23.30 1.15
CA ALA A 18 15.19 22.21 0.81
C ALA A 18 14.68 20.85 1.32
N ILE A 19 14.11 20.78 2.53
CA ILE A 19 13.52 19.55 3.06
C ILE A 19 12.31 19.12 2.24
N LEU A 20 11.42 20.04 1.89
CA LEU A 20 10.24 19.74 1.07
C LEU A 20 10.63 19.23 -0.32
N VAL A 21 11.62 19.86 -0.97
CA VAL A 21 12.16 19.40 -2.25
C VAL A 21 12.82 18.02 -2.12
N LEU A 22 13.56 17.77 -1.03
CA LEU A 22 14.12 16.44 -0.77
C LEU A 22 13.03 15.38 -0.57
N GLN A 23 11.92 15.73 0.06
CA GLN A 23 10.77 14.84 0.25
C GLN A 23 10.05 14.56 -1.07
N THR A 24 9.92 15.54 -1.98
CA THR A 24 9.29 15.29 -3.30
C THR A 24 10.17 14.45 -4.21
N ILE A 25 11.50 14.61 -4.15
CA ILE A 25 12.44 13.81 -4.95
C ILE A 25 12.56 12.38 -4.42
N ARG A 26 12.51 12.18 -3.09
CA ARG A 26 12.68 10.86 -2.46
C ARG A 26 11.42 9.99 -2.46
N GLY A 27 10.29 10.51 -2.94
CA GLY A 27 9.01 9.80 -2.97
C GLY A 27 8.48 9.46 -1.57
N PRO A 28 7.23 8.98 -1.45
CA PRO A 28 6.73 8.47 -0.18
C PRO A 28 7.63 7.32 0.31
N VAL A 29 8.00 7.36 1.58
CA VAL A 29 8.74 6.27 2.24
C VAL A 29 7.79 5.07 2.30
N ASN A 30 7.84 4.21 1.28
CA ASN A 30 7.12 2.95 1.29
C ASN A 30 7.82 2.05 2.32
N HIS A 31 7.09 1.67 3.38
CA HIS A 31 7.57 0.74 4.41
C HIS A 31 7.69 -0.71 3.92
N GLY A 32 7.36 -1.00 2.66
CA GLY A 32 7.66 -2.29 2.05
C GLY A 32 8.84 -2.18 1.11
N THR A 33 9.77 -3.12 1.28
CA THR A 33 10.93 -3.33 0.43
C THR A 33 10.49 -3.55 -1.03
N GLN A 34 11.25 -2.97 -1.97
CA GLN A 34 10.97 -3.05 -3.40
C GLN A 34 11.07 -4.53 -3.84
N GLY A 35 9.92 -5.18 -4.06
CA GLY A 35 9.82 -6.61 -4.40
C GLY A 35 8.94 -7.45 -3.45
N ASP A 36 8.60 -6.93 -2.27
CA ASP A 36 7.79 -7.67 -1.28
C ASP A 36 6.29 -7.40 -1.37
N ILE A 37 5.85 -6.65 -2.38
CA ILE A 37 4.47 -6.18 -2.49
C ILE A 37 4.03 -6.31 -3.95
N ALA A 38 2.91 -6.99 -4.16
CA ALA A 38 2.26 -7.11 -5.46
C ALA A 38 2.07 -5.71 -6.07
N GLN A 39 2.60 -5.49 -7.27
CA GLN A 39 2.22 -4.34 -8.08
C GLN A 39 0.79 -4.54 -8.58
N GLU A 40 0.16 -3.46 -9.04
CA GLU A 40 -1.21 -3.56 -9.57
C GLU A 40 -1.26 -4.60 -10.71
N GLY A 41 -2.14 -5.59 -10.57
CA GLY A 41 -2.28 -6.67 -11.55
C GLY A 41 -1.34 -7.87 -11.35
N ASP A 42 -0.40 -7.83 -10.39
CA ASP A 42 0.39 -8.99 -10.02
C ASP A 42 -0.50 -10.06 -9.35
N PRO A 43 -0.12 -11.36 -9.42
CA PRO A 43 -0.85 -12.39 -8.72
C PRO A 43 -0.80 -12.19 -7.20
N CYS A 44 -1.95 -12.34 -6.53
CA CYS A 44 -2.04 -12.27 -5.07
C CYS A 44 -1.21 -13.40 -4.43
N ILE A 45 -0.55 -13.07 -3.32
CA ILE A 45 0.31 -14.00 -2.58
C ILE A 45 -0.37 -14.40 -1.28
N GLY A 46 -0.44 -15.71 -1.03
CA GLY A 46 -0.88 -16.27 0.26
C GLY A 46 -2.30 -16.83 0.25
N GLU A 47 -2.89 -16.94 1.43
CA GLU A 47 -4.26 -17.45 1.61
C GLU A 47 -5.29 -16.31 1.51
N PRO A 48 -6.46 -16.53 0.86
CA PRO A 48 -7.51 -15.53 0.79
C PRO A 48 -8.15 -15.28 2.17
N ILE A 49 -8.46 -14.01 2.42
CA ILE A 49 -9.39 -13.55 3.44
C ILE A 49 -10.64 -13.11 2.68
N VAL A 50 -11.64 -13.98 2.61
CA VAL A 50 -12.90 -13.69 1.92
C VAL A 50 -13.77 -12.79 2.80
N VAL A 51 -14.10 -11.61 2.29
CA VAL A 51 -14.96 -10.64 2.99
C VAL A 51 -16.33 -10.54 2.32
N ASP A 52 -17.34 -10.11 3.06
CA ASP A 52 -18.73 -10.02 2.62
C ASP A 52 -19.09 -8.66 1.98
N TYR A 53 -18.10 -7.79 1.80
CA TYR A 53 -18.25 -6.47 1.17
C TYR A 53 -17.44 -6.37 -0.13
N ALA A 54 -17.87 -5.45 -0.99
CA ALA A 54 -17.19 -5.13 -2.24
C ALA A 54 -16.09 -4.10 -2.01
N TYR A 55 -14.99 -4.19 -2.77
CA TYR A 55 -13.97 -3.15 -2.76
C TYR A 55 -14.48 -1.92 -3.52
N ASP A 56 -14.47 -0.74 -2.87
CA ASP A 56 -15.03 0.50 -3.39
C ASP A 56 -13.98 1.58 -3.70
N ASN A 57 -12.69 1.21 -3.71
CA ASN A 57 -11.54 2.11 -3.87
C ASN A 57 -11.42 3.19 -2.77
N ARG A 58 -12.11 3.00 -1.65
CA ARG A 58 -11.94 3.82 -0.46
C ARG A 58 -11.07 3.06 0.53
N MET A 59 -10.48 3.84 1.43
CA MET A 59 -9.90 3.29 2.64
C MET A 59 -11.07 2.78 3.47
N LEU A 60 -11.17 1.46 3.64
CA LEU A 60 -12.17 0.86 4.51
C LEU A 60 -11.55 0.75 5.91
N GLU A 61 -12.37 0.93 6.93
CA GLU A 61 -11.97 0.77 8.32
C GLU A 61 -11.79 -0.70 8.81
N PRO A 62 -12.26 -1.77 8.13
CA PRO A 62 -12.01 -3.13 8.58
C PRO A 62 -10.55 -3.55 8.33
N HIS A 63 -9.81 -3.79 9.42
CA HIS A 63 -8.46 -4.33 9.37
C HIS A 63 -8.43 -5.84 9.10
N ALA A 64 -8.88 -6.26 7.92
CA ALA A 64 -9.03 -7.66 7.55
C ALA A 64 -7.68 -8.42 7.60
N CYS A 65 -6.58 -7.77 7.25
CA CYS A 65 -5.24 -8.35 7.28
C CYS A 65 -4.70 -8.65 8.68
N LYS A 66 -5.38 -8.21 9.76
CA LYS A 66 -4.96 -8.46 11.16
C LYS A 66 -4.79 -9.94 11.51
N ILE A 67 -5.48 -10.86 10.82
CA ILE A 67 -5.36 -12.31 11.03
C ILE A 67 -3.91 -12.77 10.80
N GLN A 68 -3.22 -12.17 9.84
CA GLN A 68 -1.81 -12.46 9.52
C GLN A 68 -0.86 -12.21 10.70
N CYS A 69 -1.18 -11.25 11.58
CA CYS A 69 -0.41 -11.01 12.80
C CYS A 69 -0.46 -12.20 13.79
N SER A 70 -1.43 -13.10 13.65
CA SER A 70 -1.61 -14.27 14.54
C SER A 70 -0.90 -15.52 14.01
N ASP A 71 -0.76 -15.66 12.70
CA ASP A 71 -0.22 -16.87 12.06
C ASP A 71 1.10 -16.66 11.30
N ASN A 72 1.55 -15.41 11.14
CA ASN A 72 2.74 -15.02 10.38
C ASN A 72 2.76 -15.55 8.94
N LYS A 73 1.59 -15.74 8.32
CA LYS A 73 1.47 -16.21 6.93
C LYS A 73 1.00 -15.07 6.02
N PRO A 74 1.54 -14.95 4.79
CA PRO A 74 1.04 -13.96 3.84
C PRO A 74 -0.44 -14.23 3.51
N ARG A 75 -1.22 -13.16 3.43
CA ARG A 75 -2.64 -13.20 3.08
C ARG A 75 -2.99 -12.08 2.09
N TYR A 76 -4.16 -12.20 1.47
CA TYR A 76 -4.76 -11.14 0.65
C TYR A 76 -6.26 -11.08 0.92
N ILE A 77 -6.89 -9.93 0.68
CA ILE A 77 -8.33 -9.75 0.85
C ILE A 77 -9.01 -10.07 -0.48
N GLN A 78 -10.04 -10.92 -0.45
CA GLN A 78 -10.87 -11.23 -1.62
C GLN A 78 -12.28 -10.67 -1.40
N TYR A 79 -12.71 -9.79 -2.30
CA TYR A 79 -13.97 -9.05 -2.18
C TYR A 79 -15.08 -9.69 -3.02
N THR A 80 -16.33 -9.34 -2.69
CA THR A 80 -17.52 -9.90 -3.37
C THR A 80 -17.66 -9.48 -4.84
N ASN A 81 -16.98 -8.41 -5.26
CA ASN A 81 -16.98 -7.92 -6.64
C ASN A 81 -15.87 -8.52 -7.51
N GLY A 82 -15.20 -9.58 -7.04
CA GLY A 82 -14.14 -10.27 -7.78
C GLY A 82 -12.79 -9.54 -7.78
N LEU A 83 -12.67 -8.42 -7.06
CA LEU A 83 -11.38 -7.79 -6.84
C LEU A 83 -10.67 -8.42 -5.65
N ALA A 84 -9.37 -8.17 -5.55
CA ALA A 84 -8.54 -8.54 -4.41
C ALA A 84 -7.45 -7.50 -4.15
N THR A 85 -7.02 -7.36 -2.90
CA THR A 85 -5.92 -6.46 -2.49
C THR A 85 -4.93 -7.21 -1.62
N GLN A 86 -3.63 -6.94 -1.83
CA GLN A 86 -2.54 -7.61 -1.12
C GLN A 86 -2.40 -7.06 0.31
N CYS A 87 -2.37 -7.93 1.33
CA CYS A 87 -1.93 -7.53 2.67
C CYS A 87 -0.43 -7.23 2.65
N GLU A 88 0.03 -6.40 3.58
CA GLU A 88 1.47 -6.25 3.83
C GLU A 88 2.13 -7.61 4.07
N THR A 89 3.40 -7.80 3.71
CA THR A 89 4.12 -9.07 3.95
C THR A 89 4.49 -9.22 5.43
N PRO A 90 4.41 -10.44 6.04
CA PRO A 90 4.82 -10.64 7.44
C PRO A 90 6.26 -10.14 7.68
N PRO A 91 6.55 -9.50 8.83
CA PRO A 91 5.76 -9.42 10.06
C PRO A 91 4.68 -8.33 10.07
N GLY A 92 4.50 -7.59 8.97
CA GLY A 92 3.39 -6.65 8.82
C GLY A 92 2.04 -7.37 8.81
N CYS A 93 0.98 -6.64 9.11
CA CYS A 93 -0.40 -7.13 8.98
C CYS A 93 -1.40 -6.02 8.64
N ASN A 94 -0.92 -4.94 8.04
CA ASN A 94 -1.74 -3.83 7.59
C ASN A 94 -2.41 -4.16 6.24
N ASP A 95 -3.54 -3.51 5.96
CA ASP A 95 -4.29 -3.59 4.71
C ASP A 95 -3.63 -2.74 3.61
N TRP A 96 -2.30 -2.87 3.45
CA TRP A 96 -1.46 -2.00 2.63
C TRP A 96 -1.99 -1.82 1.19
N GLY A 97 -2.43 -2.92 0.57
CA GLY A 97 -2.96 -2.90 -0.80
C GLY A 97 -4.28 -2.15 -0.88
N GLU A 98 -5.13 -2.29 0.13
CA GLU A 98 -6.38 -1.54 0.25
C GLU A 98 -6.10 -0.04 0.45
N ASP A 99 -5.24 0.30 1.42
CA ASP A 99 -4.86 1.68 1.76
C ASP A 99 -4.23 2.44 0.57
N ARG A 100 -3.49 1.72 -0.28
CA ARG A 100 -2.82 2.29 -1.47
C ARG A 100 -3.59 2.09 -2.76
N ARG A 101 -4.77 1.48 -2.71
CA ARG A 101 -5.59 1.16 -3.88
C ARG A 101 -4.87 0.30 -4.93
N VAL A 102 -4.08 -0.65 -4.46
CA VAL A 102 -3.36 -1.62 -5.28
C VAL A 102 -4.11 -2.95 -5.24
N THR A 103 -4.64 -3.34 -6.40
CA THR A 103 -5.31 -4.64 -6.57
C THR A 103 -4.34 -5.70 -7.08
N CYS A 104 -4.60 -6.95 -6.73
CA CYS A 104 -3.88 -8.12 -7.22
C CYS A 104 -4.85 -9.10 -7.90
N VAL A 105 -4.32 -9.99 -8.74
CA VAL A 105 -5.11 -10.99 -9.47
C VAL A 105 -5.12 -12.31 -8.71
N VAL A 106 -6.30 -12.87 -8.46
CA VAL A 106 -6.40 -14.18 -7.80
C VAL A 106 -5.93 -15.28 -8.74
N ALA A 107 -4.94 -16.07 -8.31
CA ALA A 107 -4.40 -17.19 -9.07
C ALA A 107 -5.51 -18.24 -9.31
N GLY A 108 -6.06 -18.26 -10.54
CA GLY A 108 -7.17 -19.12 -10.95
C GLY A 108 -8.23 -18.41 -11.80
N GLU A 109 -8.39 -17.09 -11.66
CA GLU A 109 -9.36 -16.31 -12.46
C GLU A 109 -8.88 -15.98 -13.88
N VAL A 110 -7.59 -16.17 -14.16
CA VAL A 110 -6.99 -16.01 -15.50
C VAL A 110 -7.60 -16.97 -16.55
N SER A 111 -8.34 -17.99 -16.13
CA SER A 111 -8.95 -18.96 -17.05
C SER A 111 -10.23 -18.50 -17.75
N VAL A 112 -10.85 -17.37 -17.37
CA VAL A 112 -12.15 -16.96 -17.95
C VAL A 112 -12.04 -15.77 -18.92
N ALA A 113 -11.01 -14.92 -18.82
CA ALA A 113 -10.92 -13.72 -19.66
C ALA A 113 -10.28 -13.95 -21.05
N GLU A 114 -9.60 -15.07 -21.30
CA GLU A 114 -8.86 -15.31 -22.56
C GLU A 114 -9.49 -16.38 -23.47
N SER A 115 -10.66 -16.92 -23.13
CA SER A 115 -11.38 -17.91 -23.95
C SER A 115 -12.65 -17.35 -24.59
N SER A 116 -12.57 -16.13 -25.14
CA SER A 116 -13.61 -15.60 -26.03
C SER A 116 -12.98 -14.76 -27.13
N LYS A 117 -12.27 -15.43 -28.05
CA LYS A 117 -11.98 -14.89 -29.37
C LYS A 117 -12.05 -15.98 -30.43
#